data_AF-A0A920A6H9-F1
#
_entry.id   AF-A0A920A6H9-F1
#
_cell.length_a   1.000
_cell.length_b   1.000
_cell.length_c   1.000
_cell.angle_alpha   90.00
_cell.angle_beta   90.00
_cell.angle_gamma   90.00
#
_symmetry.space_group_name_H-M   'P 1'
#
loop_
_entity.id
_entity.type
_entity.pdbx_description
1 polymer ?
#
loop_
_entity_poly.entity_id
_entity_poly.type
_entity_poly.pdbx_seq_one_letter_code
_entity_poly.pdbx_strand_id
1 'polypeptide(L)'
;MKRDTPKLEDYNNENVSPNGLIYDLVLDNFSNTIELTYTDVAIREIRDYAVGQNLMTLRNRVNELGVSEPIVQRQGRDRIVVQLPGVQDTTAAKKIIGKTANLEFRMEASSTASRLRKESFVFKASELQTADLERTVIVSGDSVTNASTGFDESGFPQVNITLDMQGGRSLQKATTGNIGRRLGVLFVEQKSRSEIVINDQGEEIIEQTPYTEKKIISLATVQAVLGTSFRITGVGTPQEASELALLLRAGALAAPMKFVEERTVGPSLGKENIELGMRSIMIGFLAVVIFMFAYYRWFGLAANLALISNLILITGFMSLLGATLTLPGLPE
;
A
#
# COMPACT_ATOMS: atom_id res chain seq x y z
N MET A 1 -19.81 -23.61 41.29
CA MET A 1 -19.68 -23.52 39.81
C MET A 1 -18.24 -23.85 39.47
N LYS A 2 -17.94 -25.11 39.15
CA LYS A 2 -16.60 -25.56 38.76
C LYS A 2 -16.29 -24.85 37.44
N ARG A 3 -15.25 -24.00 37.41
CA ARG A 3 -14.76 -23.44 36.16
C ARG A 3 -14.04 -24.58 35.44
N ASP A 4 -14.56 -25.00 34.29
CA ASP A 4 -13.85 -25.86 33.37
C ASP A 4 -12.64 -25.08 32.84
N THR A 5 -11.48 -25.32 33.44
CA THR A 5 -10.20 -24.98 32.83
C THR A 5 -10.06 -25.86 31.58
N PRO A 6 -9.83 -25.31 30.38
CA PRO A 6 -9.60 -26.12 29.19
C PRO A 6 -8.42 -27.06 29.45
N LYS A 7 -8.58 -28.33 29.07
CA LYS A 7 -7.51 -29.32 29.23
C LYS A 7 -6.45 -29.06 28.16
N LEU A 8 -5.18 -29.35 28.46
CA LEU A 8 -4.06 -29.20 27.51
C LEU A 8 -4.28 -29.92 26.17
N GLU A 9 -5.14 -30.95 26.14
CA GLU A 9 -5.58 -31.64 24.91
C GLU A 9 -6.30 -30.71 23.91
N ASP A 10 -7.01 -29.68 24.37
CA ASP A 10 -7.73 -28.74 23.51
C ASP A 10 -6.74 -27.81 22.75
N TYR A 11 -5.63 -27.44 23.37
CA TYR A 11 -4.59 -26.64 22.73
C TYR A 11 -3.87 -27.39 21.60
N ASN A 12 -3.70 -28.71 21.72
CA ASN A 12 -3.08 -29.51 20.67
C ASN A 12 -3.96 -29.65 19.42
N ASN A 13 -5.29 -29.63 19.58
CA ASN A 13 -6.23 -29.71 18.46
C ASN A 13 -6.32 -28.39 17.67
N GLU A 14 -6.11 -27.25 18.34
CA GLU A 14 -6.02 -25.92 17.70
C GLU A 14 -4.62 -25.60 17.15
N ASN A 15 -3.61 -26.40 17.50
CA ASN A 15 -2.21 -26.23 17.11
C ASN A 15 -1.84 -26.92 15.79
N VAL A 16 -2.81 -27.16 14.90
CA VAL A 16 -2.60 -27.85 13.62
C VAL A 16 -2.98 -26.94 12.46
N SER A 17 -1.99 -26.55 11.65
CA SER A 17 -2.16 -26.01 10.30
C SER A 17 -2.20 -27.17 9.29
N PRO A 18 -2.81 -27.00 8.10
CA PRO A 18 -2.74 -27.99 7.02
C PRO A 18 -1.33 -28.50 6.70
N ASN A 19 -0.30 -27.70 7.03
CA ASN A 19 1.10 -27.99 6.73
C ASN A 19 1.95 -28.41 7.94
N GLY A 20 1.39 -28.50 9.15
CA GLY A 20 2.12 -28.90 10.35
C GLY A 20 1.67 -28.19 11.64
N LEU A 21 2.44 -28.35 12.71
CA LEU A 21 2.18 -27.70 13.99
C LEU A 21 2.44 -26.18 13.91
N ILE A 22 1.64 -25.37 14.59
CA ILE A 22 1.78 -23.90 14.59
C ILE A 22 2.82 -23.46 15.64
N TYR A 23 2.80 -24.11 16.80
CA TYR A 23 3.62 -23.83 17.96
C TYR A 23 4.31 -25.09 18.48
N ASP A 24 5.54 -24.95 18.94
CA ASP A 24 6.18 -25.86 19.87
C ASP A 24 5.85 -25.40 21.30
N LEU A 25 5.36 -26.33 22.12
CA LEU A 25 5.02 -26.09 23.52
C LEU A 25 6.08 -26.72 24.41
N VAL A 26 6.79 -25.89 25.18
CA VAL A 26 7.70 -26.36 26.22
C VAL A 26 7.11 -25.99 27.58
N LEU A 27 6.81 -27.03 28.37
CA LEU A 27 6.31 -26.88 29.73
C LEU A 27 7.49 -26.80 30.69
N ASP A 28 7.63 -25.67 31.38
CA ASP A 28 8.51 -25.59 32.54
C ASP A 28 7.72 -26.03 33.79
N ASN A 29 7.89 -27.30 34.14
CA ASN A 29 7.24 -27.93 35.29
C ASN A 29 7.64 -27.29 36.64
N PHE A 30 8.68 -26.44 36.69
CA PHE A 30 9.15 -25.81 37.92
C PHE A 30 8.64 -24.37 38.10
N SER A 31 8.43 -23.62 37.03
CA SER A 31 8.00 -22.21 37.11
C SER A 31 6.50 -21.97 36.86
N ASN A 32 5.73 -23.03 36.59
CA ASN A 32 4.32 -22.92 36.16
C ASN A 32 4.15 -21.93 34.98
N THR A 33 5.16 -21.88 34.11
CA THR A 33 5.15 -21.11 32.87
C THR A 33 5.09 -22.05 31.67
N ILE A 34 4.46 -21.58 30.60
CA ILE A 34 4.36 -22.28 29.32
C ILE A 34 5.11 -21.42 28.32
N GLU A 35 6.17 -21.96 27.75
CA GLU A 35 6.87 -21.33 26.64
C GLU A 35 6.24 -21.82 25.33
N LEU A 36 5.76 -20.86 24.53
CA LEU A 36 5.17 -21.09 23.22
C LEU A 36 6.11 -20.47 22.18
N THR A 37 6.67 -21.29 21.31
CA THR A 37 7.51 -20.84 20.20
C THR A 37 6.87 -21.22 18.87
N TYR A 38 6.86 -20.35 17.88
CA TYR A 38 6.38 -20.72 16.55
C TYR A 38 7.30 -21.76 15.90
N THR A 39 6.73 -22.76 15.23
CA THR A 39 7.52 -23.70 14.43
C THR A 39 8.10 -23.02 13.20
N ASP A 40 9.18 -23.58 12.64
CA ASP A 40 9.76 -23.08 11.38
C ASP A 40 8.78 -23.09 10.20
N VAL A 41 7.83 -24.02 10.21
CA VAL A 41 6.76 -24.11 9.21
C VAL A 41 5.79 -22.94 9.36
N ALA A 42 5.32 -22.68 10.58
CA ALA A 42 4.42 -21.57 10.87
C ALA A 42 5.08 -20.22 10.55
N ILE A 43 6.34 -20.03 10.95
CA ILE A 43 7.09 -18.81 10.64
C ILE A 43 7.18 -18.59 9.13
N ARG A 44 7.37 -19.66 8.35
CA ARG A 44 7.43 -19.57 6.88
C ARG A 44 6.08 -19.20 6.29
N GLU A 45 5.01 -19.84 6.73
CA GLU A 45 3.64 -19.57 6.28
C GLU A 45 3.19 -18.14 6.59
N ILE A 46 3.43 -17.67 7.82
CA ILE A 46 3.16 -16.29 8.23
C ILE A 46 3.95 -15.30 7.36
N ARG A 47 5.23 -15.59 7.10
CA ARG A 47 6.08 -14.74 6.24
C ARG A 47 5.59 -14.71 4.80
N ASP A 48 5.25 -15.86 4.23
CA ASP A 48 4.77 -15.96 2.86
C ASP A 48 3.43 -15.25 2.68
N TYR A 49 2.52 -15.40 3.64
CA TYR A 49 1.27 -14.64 3.70
C TYR A 49 1.53 -13.13 3.78
N ALA A 50 2.39 -12.69 4.70
CA ALA A 50 2.69 -11.27 4.89
C ALA A 50 3.30 -10.65 3.62
N VAL A 51 4.23 -11.32 2.97
CA VAL A 51 4.85 -10.86 1.72
C VAL A 51 3.82 -10.86 0.58
N GLY A 52 2.99 -11.90 0.46
CA GLY A 52 1.93 -11.98 -0.55
C GLY A 52 0.91 -10.86 -0.42
N GLN A 53 0.45 -10.60 0.80
CA GLN A 53 -0.51 -9.53 1.08
C GLN A 53 0.11 -8.15 0.82
N ASN A 54 1.32 -7.90 1.32
CA ASN A 54 2.03 -6.64 1.07
C ASN A 54 2.29 -6.42 -0.42
N LEU A 55 2.57 -7.47 -1.20
CA LEU A 55 2.74 -7.39 -2.65
C LEU A 55 1.46 -6.90 -3.34
N MET A 56 0.30 -7.44 -2.95
CA MET A 56 -1.00 -7.01 -3.49
C MET A 56 -1.32 -5.56 -3.10
N THR A 57 -1.13 -5.20 -1.84
CA THR A 57 -1.30 -3.83 -1.35
C THR A 57 -0.39 -2.84 -2.10
N LEU A 58 0.88 -3.20 -2.30
CA LEU A 58 1.83 -2.37 -3.06
C LEU A 58 1.42 -2.21 -4.52
N ARG A 59 0.94 -3.27 -5.19
CA ARG A 59 0.40 -3.16 -6.56
C ARG A 59 -0.72 -2.14 -6.63
N ASN A 60 -1.69 -2.22 -5.72
CA ASN A 60 -2.81 -1.29 -5.68
C ASN A 60 -2.33 0.14 -5.43
N ARG A 61 -1.44 0.36 -4.46
CA ARG A 61 -0.86 1.69 -4.16
C ARG A 61 -0.15 2.31 -5.35
N VAL A 62 0.60 1.49 -6.08
CA VAL A 62 1.37 1.98 -7.20
C VAL A 62 0.47 2.32 -8.39
N ASN A 63 -0.57 1.52 -8.66
CA ASN A 63 -1.54 1.83 -9.71
C ASN A 63 -2.24 3.18 -9.47
N GLU A 64 -2.44 3.55 -8.21
CA GLU A 64 -3.04 4.83 -7.82
C GLU A 64 -2.10 6.04 -7.98
N LEU A 65 -0.79 5.83 -8.14
CA LEU A 65 0.17 6.93 -8.39
C LEU A 65 0.09 7.47 -9.83
N GLY A 66 -0.73 6.88 -10.70
CA GLY A 66 -0.87 7.31 -12.10
C GLY A 66 0.35 6.98 -12.97
N VAL A 67 1.19 6.04 -12.54
CA VAL A 67 2.35 5.58 -13.30
C VAL A 67 1.93 4.58 -14.38
N SER A 68 2.58 4.66 -15.54
CA SER A 68 2.33 3.71 -16.63
C SER A 68 3.16 2.45 -16.40
N GLU A 69 2.52 1.28 -16.24
CA GLU A 69 3.19 -0.03 -16.17
C GLU A 69 4.19 -0.22 -15.01
N PRO A 70 3.74 -0.10 -13.75
CA PRO A 70 4.60 -0.39 -12.61
C PRO A 70 4.94 -1.87 -12.48
N ILE A 71 6.18 -2.16 -12.08
CA ILE A 71 6.62 -3.52 -11.78
C ILE A 71 6.70 -3.69 -10.27
N VAL A 72 5.85 -4.58 -9.73
CA VAL A 72 5.84 -4.94 -8.30
C VAL A 72 5.97 -6.46 -8.17
N GLN A 73 7.14 -6.89 -7.69
CA GLN A 73 7.54 -8.30 -7.66
C GLN A 73 8.23 -8.66 -6.36
N ARG A 74 8.02 -9.89 -5.90
CA ARG A 74 8.76 -10.45 -4.76
C ARG A 74 10.20 -10.72 -5.16
N GLN A 75 11.15 -10.28 -4.34
CA GLN A 75 12.58 -10.56 -4.48
C GLN A 75 13.07 -11.33 -3.26
N GLY A 76 13.36 -12.61 -3.43
CA GLY A 76 13.78 -13.46 -2.31
C GLY A 76 12.67 -13.73 -1.30
N ARG A 77 13.03 -13.92 -0.02
CA ARG A 77 12.11 -14.40 1.02
C ARG A 77 11.31 -13.29 1.70
N ASP A 78 11.85 -12.07 1.76
CA ASP A 78 11.36 -10.98 2.60
C ASP A 78 11.43 -9.60 1.92
N ARG A 79 11.74 -9.53 0.62
CA ARG A 79 11.84 -8.25 -0.11
C ARG A 79 10.83 -8.18 -1.25
N ILE A 80 10.46 -6.94 -1.57
CA ILE A 80 9.61 -6.60 -2.71
C ILE A 80 10.33 -5.52 -3.50
N VAL A 81 10.52 -5.74 -4.79
CA VAL A 81 11.03 -4.75 -5.74
C VAL A 81 9.86 -4.01 -6.33
N VAL A 82 9.94 -2.69 -6.29
CA VAL A 82 8.97 -1.77 -6.89
C VAL A 82 9.72 -0.88 -7.87
N GLN A 83 9.30 -0.90 -9.14
CA GLN A 83 9.83 -0.03 -10.18
C GLN A 83 8.71 0.88 -10.68
N LEU A 84 8.98 2.18 -10.66
CA LEU A 84 8.02 3.24 -10.96
C LEU A 84 8.51 4.08 -12.15
N PRO A 85 8.25 3.66 -13.39
CA PRO A 85 8.63 4.45 -14.56
C PRO A 85 7.82 5.76 -14.59
N GLY A 86 8.49 6.86 -14.96
CA GLY A 86 7.84 8.16 -15.16
C GLY A 86 7.40 8.91 -13.90
N VAL A 87 7.75 8.45 -12.69
CA VAL A 87 7.49 9.21 -11.45
C VAL A 87 8.38 10.44 -11.39
N GLN A 88 7.75 11.62 -11.31
CA GLN A 88 8.45 12.90 -11.17
C GLN A 88 8.84 13.18 -9.72
N ASP A 89 7.96 12.86 -8.76
CA ASP A 89 8.19 13.05 -7.32
C ASP A 89 8.32 11.70 -6.59
N THR A 90 9.57 11.26 -6.41
CA THR A 90 9.87 10.02 -5.69
C THR A 90 9.55 10.12 -4.20
N THR A 91 9.53 11.31 -3.62
CA THR A 91 9.25 11.51 -2.18
C THR A 91 7.77 11.31 -1.91
N ALA A 92 6.90 11.90 -2.73
CA ALA A 92 5.46 11.66 -2.67
C ALA A 92 5.12 10.17 -2.89
N ALA A 93 5.74 9.54 -3.89
CA ALA A 93 5.54 8.11 -4.15
C ALA A 93 5.94 7.23 -2.96
N LYS A 94 7.10 7.48 -2.34
CA LYS A 94 7.54 6.77 -1.12
C LYS A 94 6.58 6.95 0.04
N LYS A 95 6.08 8.17 0.24
CA LYS A 95 5.12 8.46 1.31
C LYS A 95 3.86 7.63 1.16
N ILE A 96 3.33 7.44 -0.04
CA ILE A 96 2.12 6.63 -0.28
C ILE A 96 2.43 5.13 -0.14
N ILE A 97 3.49 4.65 -0.77
CA ILE A 97 3.87 3.23 -0.81
C ILE A 97 4.27 2.72 0.57
N GLY A 98 5.05 3.50 1.32
CA GLY A 98 5.63 3.12 2.62
C GLY A 98 4.73 3.36 3.83
N LYS A 99 3.60 4.07 3.70
CA LYS A 99 2.69 4.34 4.83
C LYS A 99 2.03 3.06 5.34
N THR A 100 2.28 2.67 6.58
CA THR A 100 1.66 1.50 7.24
C THR A 100 0.26 1.77 7.80
N ALA A 101 -0.45 2.72 7.18
CA ALA A 101 -1.77 3.14 7.65
C ALA A 101 -2.81 2.03 7.43
N ASN A 102 -3.41 1.57 8.52
CA ASN A 102 -4.64 0.79 8.50
C ASN A 102 -5.76 1.58 9.20
N LEU A 103 -7.01 1.29 8.90
CA LEU A 103 -8.14 1.80 9.64
C LEU A 103 -8.76 0.70 10.50
N GLU A 104 -9.28 1.11 11.66
CA GLU A 104 -10.14 0.28 12.50
C GLU A 104 -11.44 1.03 12.77
N PHE A 105 -12.56 0.32 12.64
CA PHE A 105 -13.87 0.81 12.99
C PHE A 105 -14.28 0.21 14.34
N ARG A 106 -14.54 1.07 15.33
CA ARG A 106 -14.89 0.68 16.70
C ARG A 106 -16.09 1.48 17.19
N MET A 107 -16.97 0.88 17.99
CA MET A 107 -18.06 1.63 18.61
C MET A 107 -17.54 2.49 19.76
N GLU A 108 -18.14 3.66 19.98
CA GLU A 108 -17.93 4.44 21.21
C GLU A 108 -18.38 3.62 22.42
N ALA A 109 -17.52 3.54 23.43
CA ALA A 109 -17.81 2.79 24.64
C ALA A 109 -18.87 3.53 25.48
N SER A 110 -19.80 2.77 26.05
CA SER A 110 -20.70 3.31 27.08
C SER A 110 -19.89 3.82 28.28
N SER A 111 -20.36 4.91 28.91
CA SER A 111 -19.74 5.46 30.12
C SER A 111 -19.65 4.43 31.26
N THR A 112 -20.58 3.47 31.32
CA THR A 112 -20.63 2.39 32.31
C THR A 112 -19.82 1.15 31.90
N ALA A 113 -19.19 1.14 30.72
CA ALA A 113 -18.43 -0.01 30.25
C ALA A 113 -17.20 -0.27 31.14
N SER A 114 -16.95 -1.54 31.44
CA SER A 114 -15.76 -1.99 32.18
C SER A 114 -14.48 -1.49 31.52
N ARG A 115 -13.50 -1.07 32.33
CA ARG A 115 -12.16 -0.64 31.87
C ARG A 115 -11.45 -1.67 31.01
N LEU A 116 -11.77 -2.96 31.18
CA LEU A 116 -11.20 -4.05 30.38
C LEU A 116 -11.77 -4.13 28.96
N ARG A 117 -12.93 -3.52 28.70
CA ARG A 117 -13.62 -3.56 27.40
C ARG A 117 -13.53 -2.25 26.62
N LYS A 118 -12.92 -1.22 27.20
CA LYS A 118 -12.73 0.08 26.56
C LYS A 118 -11.27 0.51 26.54
N GLU A 119 -10.96 1.41 25.64
CA GLU A 119 -9.64 2.01 25.44
C GLU A 119 -9.84 3.46 25.01
N SER A 120 -9.02 4.37 25.55
CA SER A 120 -9.13 5.80 25.29
C SER A 120 -8.14 6.20 24.20
N PHE A 121 -8.60 6.97 23.22
CA PHE A 121 -7.78 7.40 22.10
C PHE A 121 -7.86 8.91 21.92
N VAL A 122 -6.74 9.51 21.53
CA VAL A 122 -6.65 10.94 21.17
C VAL A 122 -7.15 11.17 19.74
N PHE A 123 -7.69 12.35 19.47
CA PHE A 123 -8.05 12.75 18.12
C PHE A 123 -6.81 13.18 17.33
N LYS A 124 -6.78 12.84 16.04
CA LYS A 124 -5.70 13.25 15.12
C LYS A 124 -5.65 14.77 14.94
N ALA A 125 -6.81 15.44 14.94
CA ALA A 125 -6.92 16.88 14.77
C ALA A 125 -6.59 17.68 16.05
N SER A 126 -6.69 17.05 17.23
CA SER A 126 -6.44 17.72 18.52
C SER A 126 -6.01 16.70 19.57
N GLU A 127 -4.78 16.84 20.07
CA GLU A 127 -4.24 15.94 21.10
C GLU A 127 -4.87 16.14 22.48
N LEU A 128 -5.63 17.22 22.68
CA LEU A 128 -6.35 17.53 23.92
C LEU A 128 -7.70 16.81 24.00
N GLN A 129 -8.26 16.39 22.86
CA GLN A 129 -9.53 15.68 22.81
C GLN A 129 -9.28 14.18 22.86
N THR A 130 -10.08 13.47 23.65
CA THR A 130 -10.06 12.01 23.75
C THR A 130 -11.47 11.45 23.67
N ALA A 131 -11.59 10.19 23.25
CA ALA A 131 -12.82 9.43 23.37
C ALA A 131 -12.53 7.96 23.72
N ASP A 132 -13.43 7.39 24.50
CA ASP A 132 -13.37 5.98 24.87
C ASP A 132 -14.09 5.14 23.81
N LEU A 133 -13.37 4.21 23.19
CA LEU A 133 -13.93 3.26 22.23
C LEU A 133 -13.90 1.84 22.80
N GLU A 134 -14.79 0.99 22.33
CA GLU A 134 -14.76 -0.44 22.65
C GLU A 134 -13.46 -1.07 22.12
N ARG A 135 -12.90 -2.04 22.84
CA ARG A 135 -11.69 -2.76 22.37
C ARG A 135 -11.94 -3.62 21.13
N THR A 136 -13.19 -4.04 20.93
CA THR A 136 -13.59 -4.87 19.81
C THR A 136 -13.52 -4.08 18.50
N VAL A 137 -12.72 -4.57 17.55
CA VAL A 137 -12.68 -4.06 16.17
C VAL A 137 -13.86 -4.66 15.40
N ILE A 138 -14.70 -3.82 14.82
CA ILE A 138 -15.87 -4.25 14.04
C ILE A 138 -15.46 -4.62 12.62
N VAL A 139 -14.71 -3.72 11.99
CA VAL A 139 -14.19 -3.82 10.63
C VAL A 139 -12.79 -3.21 10.62
N SER A 140 -11.90 -3.72 9.77
CA SER A 140 -10.62 -3.11 9.47
C SER A 140 -10.52 -2.71 8.00
N GLY A 141 -9.50 -1.91 7.65
CA GLY A 141 -9.30 -1.38 6.30
C GLY A 141 -9.02 -2.47 5.25
N ASP A 142 -8.63 -3.67 5.66
CA ASP A 142 -8.49 -4.84 4.78
C ASP A 142 -9.81 -5.29 4.13
N SER A 143 -10.94 -5.01 4.80
CA SER A 143 -12.27 -5.34 4.32
C SER A 143 -12.82 -4.30 3.32
N VAL A 144 -12.05 -3.26 2.99
CA VAL A 144 -12.46 -2.18 2.08
C VAL A 144 -12.15 -2.56 0.64
N THR A 145 -13.19 -2.60 -0.19
CA THR A 145 -13.07 -2.93 -1.63
C THR A 145 -12.98 -1.68 -2.50
N ASN A 146 -13.59 -0.59 -2.07
CA ASN A 146 -13.52 0.69 -2.77
C ASN A 146 -13.64 1.86 -1.80
N ALA A 147 -12.94 2.95 -2.11
CA ALA A 147 -13.09 4.22 -1.42
C ALA A 147 -12.93 5.39 -2.40
N SER A 148 -13.88 6.32 -2.37
CA SER A 148 -13.89 7.51 -3.21
C SER A 148 -14.21 8.76 -2.42
N THR A 149 -13.63 9.88 -2.82
CA THR A 149 -14.00 11.18 -2.27
C THR A 149 -15.32 11.65 -2.87
N GLY A 150 -16.05 12.44 -2.10
CA GLY A 150 -17.24 13.15 -2.53
C GLY A 150 -17.42 14.42 -1.72
N PHE A 151 -18.50 15.14 -2.01
CA PHE A 151 -18.93 16.28 -1.23
C PHE A 151 -20.35 16.01 -0.73
N ASP A 152 -20.64 16.46 0.49
CA ASP A 152 -22.01 16.46 0.99
C ASP A 152 -22.82 17.62 0.39
N GLU A 153 -24.11 17.71 0.74
CA GLU A 153 -25.02 18.76 0.27
C GLU A 153 -24.59 20.18 0.69
N SER A 154 -23.75 20.29 1.72
CA SER A 154 -23.22 21.56 2.22
C SER A 154 -21.86 21.93 1.60
N GLY A 155 -21.32 21.07 0.72
CA GLY A 155 -20.02 21.25 0.08
C GLY A 155 -18.83 20.80 0.94
N PHE A 156 -19.05 20.10 2.05
CA PHE A 156 -17.96 19.53 2.85
C PHE A 156 -17.44 18.22 2.26
N PRO A 157 -16.11 17.98 2.30
CA PRO A 157 -15.54 16.71 1.85
C PRO A 157 -16.05 15.52 2.67
N GLN A 158 -16.35 14.42 1.99
CA GLN A 158 -16.66 13.12 2.56
C GLN A 158 -15.91 12.00 1.83
N VAL A 159 -15.75 10.85 2.49
CA VAL A 159 -15.23 9.63 1.88
C VAL A 159 -16.32 8.57 1.85
N ASN A 160 -16.70 8.13 0.66
CA ASN A 160 -17.61 7.00 0.44
C ASN A 160 -16.79 5.71 0.48
N ILE A 161 -17.23 4.74 1.27
CA ILE A 161 -16.54 3.46 1.49
C ILE A 161 -17.46 2.34 1.07
N THR A 162 -16.90 1.36 0.37
CA THR A 162 -17.52 0.08 0.09
C THR A 162 -16.67 -1.02 0.70
N LEU A 163 -17.31 -1.90 1.46
CA LEU A 163 -16.74 -3.06 2.11
C LEU A 163 -17.03 -4.32 1.29
N ASP A 164 -16.27 -5.38 1.56
CA ASP A 164 -16.65 -6.73 1.15
C ASP A 164 -17.89 -7.23 1.92
N MET A 165 -18.35 -8.43 1.57
CA MET A 165 -19.54 -9.03 2.19
C MET A 165 -19.34 -9.34 3.68
N GLN A 166 -18.13 -9.72 4.11
CA GLN A 166 -17.86 -10.09 5.50
C GLN A 166 -17.81 -8.83 6.37
N GLY A 167 -17.04 -7.82 5.97
CA GLY A 167 -16.96 -6.52 6.63
C GLY A 167 -18.33 -5.83 6.67
N GLY A 168 -19.09 -5.85 5.57
CA GLY A 168 -20.45 -5.31 5.53
C GLY A 168 -21.41 -5.99 6.53
N ARG A 169 -21.33 -7.33 6.67
CA ARG A 169 -22.13 -8.07 7.66
C ARG A 169 -21.72 -7.76 9.10
N SER A 170 -20.42 -7.67 9.36
CA SER A 170 -19.90 -7.31 10.69
C SER A 170 -20.34 -5.91 11.09
N LEU A 171 -20.25 -4.94 10.16
CA LEU A 171 -20.70 -3.57 10.38
C LEU A 171 -22.22 -3.49 10.55
N GLN A 172 -22.99 -4.23 9.75
CA GLN A 172 -24.43 -4.31 9.88
C GLN A 172 -24.84 -4.86 11.25
N LYS A 173 -24.20 -5.94 11.70
CA LYS A 173 -24.46 -6.53 13.01
C LYS A 173 -24.12 -5.56 14.14
N ALA A 174 -23.00 -4.85 14.04
CA ALA A 174 -22.58 -3.90 15.07
C ALA A 174 -23.44 -2.63 15.10
N THR A 175 -24.01 -2.20 13.97
CA THR A 175 -24.87 -1.01 13.92
C THR A 175 -26.34 -1.32 14.18
N THR A 176 -26.77 -2.58 13.97
CA THR A 176 -28.11 -3.05 14.33
C THR A 176 -28.33 -2.91 15.84
N GLY A 177 -29.33 -2.12 16.25
CA GLY A 177 -29.61 -1.83 17.66
C GLY A 177 -28.68 -0.79 18.31
N ASN A 178 -27.77 -0.19 17.53
CA ASN A 178 -26.82 0.82 18.00
C ASN A 178 -26.97 2.17 17.26
N ILE A 179 -28.15 2.43 16.67
CA ILE A 179 -28.49 3.72 16.06
C ILE A 179 -28.45 4.81 17.15
N GLY A 180 -27.85 5.96 16.83
CA GLY A 180 -27.64 7.06 17.76
C GLY A 180 -26.34 6.97 18.57
N ARG A 181 -25.67 5.80 18.60
CA ARG A 181 -24.31 5.68 19.16
C ARG A 181 -23.29 6.20 18.15
N ARG A 182 -22.11 6.58 18.64
CA ARG A 182 -21.02 7.06 17.78
C ARG A 182 -20.12 5.90 17.34
N LEU A 183 -19.71 5.94 16.09
CA LEU A 183 -18.74 5.04 15.47
C LEU A 183 -17.42 5.79 15.33
N GLY A 184 -16.38 5.26 15.96
CA GLY A 184 -15.02 5.75 15.87
C GLY A 184 -14.28 5.11 14.71
N VAL A 185 -13.62 5.95 13.92
CA VAL A 185 -12.68 5.53 12.87
C VAL A 185 -11.28 5.88 13.34
N LEU A 186 -10.46 4.85 13.57
CA LEU A 186 -9.09 5.01 14.04
C LEU A 186 -8.11 4.88 12.89
N PHE A 187 -7.16 5.80 12.81
CA PHE A 187 -5.93 5.65 12.07
C PHE A 187 -4.95 4.83 12.90
N VAL A 188 -4.48 3.72 12.35
CA VAL A 188 -3.48 2.86 12.96
C VAL A 188 -2.21 2.99 12.13
N GLU A 189 -1.15 3.53 12.74
CA GLU A 189 0.15 3.71 12.11
C GLU A 189 1.22 3.02 12.94
N GLN A 190 2.15 2.33 12.27
CA GLN A 190 3.31 1.76 12.95
C GLN A 190 4.48 2.74 12.88
N LYS A 191 4.92 3.19 14.05
CA LYS A 191 6.06 4.09 14.23
C LYS A 191 7.22 3.36 14.89
N SER A 192 8.40 3.95 14.86
CA SER A 192 9.56 3.48 15.61
C SER A 192 10.00 4.58 16.55
N ARG A 193 10.27 4.23 17.81
CA ARG A 193 10.96 5.11 18.74
C ARG A 193 12.36 4.61 18.97
N SER A 194 13.30 5.53 19.12
CA SER A 194 14.67 5.22 19.51
C SER A 194 14.74 5.22 21.03
N GLU A 195 15.08 4.09 21.62
CA GLU A 195 15.32 3.94 23.04
C GLU A 195 16.80 3.66 23.27
N ILE A 196 17.37 4.27 24.31
CA ILE A 196 18.72 3.95 24.74
C ILE A 196 18.60 2.72 25.64
N VAL A 197 19.12 1.59 25.17
CA VAL A 197 19.14 0.33 25.91
C VAL A 197 20.59 0.01 26.26
N ILE A 198 20.83 -0.45 27.48
CA ILE A 198 22.16 -0.86 27.93
C ILE A 198 22.33 -2.34 27.56
N ASN A 199 23.31 -2.64 26.71
CA ASN A 199 23.60 -4.03 26.33
C ASN A 199 24.24 -4.81 27.52
N ASP A 200 24.39 -6.14 27.36
CA ASP A 200 25.03 -7.00 28.36
C ASP A 200 26.50 -6.60 28.68
N GLN A 201 27.08 -5.69 27.90
CA GLN A 201 28.44 -5.15 28.06
C GLN A 201 28.47 -3.75 28.72
N GLY A 202 27.31 -3.20 29.11
CA GLY A 202 27.20 -1.90 29.76
C GLY A 202 27.25 -0.70 28.81
N GLU A 203 27.16 -0.91 27.50
CA GLU A 203 27.17 0.15 26.49
C GLU A 203 25.74 0.61 26.15
N GLU A 204 25.57 1.92 26.02
CA GLU A 204 24.33 2.54 25.54
C GLU A 204 24.19 2.34 24.03
N ILE A 205 23.33 1.41 23.63
CA ILE A 205 22.95 1.21 22.24
C ILE A 205 21.61 1.88 21.96
N ILE A 206 21.49 2.52 20.80
CA ILE A 206 20.21 3.05 20.31
C ILE A 206 19.45 1.88 19.70
N GLU A 207 18.46 1.37 20.41
CA GLU A 207 17.54 0.35 19.92
C GLU A 207 16.29 1.00 19.32
N GLN A 208 15.92 0.58 18.12
CA GLN A 208 14.70 1.05 17.46
C GLN A 208 13.54 0.10 17.76
N THR A 209 12.71 0.44 18.74
CA THR A 209 11.53 -0.33 19.09
C THR A 209 10.32 0.12 18.28
N PRO A 210 9.68 -0.75 17.49
CA PRO A 210 8.44 -0.43 16.80
C PRO A 210 7.27 -0.34 17.79
N TYR A 211 6.42 0.66 17.64
CA TYR A 211 5.17 0.79 18.39
C TYR A 211 4.01 1.17 17.47
N THR A 212 2.80 0.76 17.85
CA THR A 212 1.57 1.09 17.11
C THR A 212 0.94 2.32 17.72
N GLU A 213 0.77 3.37 16.93
CA GLU A 213 0.02 4.56 17.30
C GLU A 213 -1.40 4.47 16.73
N LYS A 214 -2.40 4.70 17.58
CA LYS A 214 -3.82 4.74 17.18
C LYS A 214 -4.40 6.11 17.50
N LYS A 215 -4.94 6.80 16.48
CA LYS A 215 -5.56 8.12 16.64
C LYS A 215 -6.95 8.14 16.00
N ILE A 216 -7.92 8.78 16.62
CA ILE A 216 -9.27 8.94 16.06
C ILE A 216 -9.21 9.98 14.94
N ILE A 217 -9.65 9.60 13.73
CA ILE A 217 -9.83 10.54 12.62
C ILE A 217 -11.24 11.11 12.63
N SER A 218 -12.23 10.26 12.90
CA SER A 218 -13.63 10.64 12.90
C SER A 218 -14.38 9.89 13.99
N LEU A 219 -15.33 10.59 14.63
CA LEU A 219 -16.23 10.01 15.64
C LEU A 219 -17.65 10.52 15.37
N ALA A 220 -18.34 9.78 14.49
CA ALA A 220 -19.61 10.19 13.91
C ALA A 220 -20.79 9.38 14.45
N THR A 221 -21.95 10.00 14.59
CA THR A 221 -23.17 9.32 15.04
C THR A 221 -23.70 8.38 13.95
N VAL A 222 -23.99 7.14 14.32
CA VAL A 222 -24.65 6.16 13.44
C VAL A 222 -26.11 6.56 13.27
N GLN A 223 -26.48 7.03 12.07
CA GLN A 223 -27.85 7.49 11.77
C GLN A 223 -28.77 6.38 11.27
N ALA A 224 -28.20 5.31 10.71
CA ALA A 224 -28.92 4.16 10.19
C ALA A 224 -28.05 2.91 10.32
N VAL A 225 -28.66 1.74 10.11
CA VAL A 225 -27.90 0.48 10.01
C VAL A 225 -26.97 0.57 8.79
N LEU A 226 -25.67 0.36 9.01
CA LEU A 226 -24.66 0.44 7.96
C LEU A 226 -24.37 -0.95 7.40
N GLY A 227 -24.53 -1.12 6.10
CA GLY A 227 -24.24 -2.37 5.40
C GLY A 227 -22.84 -2.38 4.78
N THR A 228 -22.76 -2.84 3.53
CA THR A 228 -21.53 -2.84 2.73
C THR A 228 -21.08 -1.44 2.31
N SER A 229 -21.97 -0.45 2.30
CA SER A 229 -21.64 0.90 1.84
C SER A 229 -22.04 1.94 2.87
N PHE A 230 -21.13 2.86 3.16
CA PHE A 230 -21.36 4.00 4.05
C PHE A 230 -20.43 5.16 3.70
N ARG A 231 -20.61 6.30 4.36
CA ARG A 231 -19.78 7.49 4.16
C ARG A 231 -19.19 7.97 5.49
N ILE A 232 -17.96 8.48 5.44
CA ILE A 232 -17.32 9.20 6.54
C ILE A 232 -17.35 10.69 6.21
N THR A 233 -18.00 11.47 7.06
CA THR A 233 -18.02 12.94 7.00
C THR A 233 -17.02 13.52 8.01
N GLY A 234 -16.71 14.81 7.88
CA GLY A 234 -15.81 15.50 8.81
C GLY A 234 -14.35 15.06 8.72
N VAL A 235 -13.92 14.56 7.56
CA VAL A 235 -12.56 14.09 7.28
C VAL A 235 -11.53 15.24 7.15
N GLY A 236 -11.97 16.49 7.32
CA GLY A 236 -11.14 17.69 7.21
C GLY A 236 -11.16 18.28 5.81
N THR A 237 -9.97 18.51 5.25
CA THR A 237 -9.76 19.15 3.95
C THR A 237 -10.00 18.19 2.77
N PRO A 238 -10.26 18.70 1.55
CA PRO A 238 -10.37 17.86 0.34
C PRO A 238 -9.12 16.98 0.10
N GLN A 239 -7.93 17.48 0.43
CA GLN A 239 -6.66 16.76 0.32
C GLN A 239 -6.58 15.60 1.31
N GLU A 240 -6.99 15.80 2.56
CA GLU A 240 -7.03 14.74 3.57
C GLU A 240 -8.06 13.66 3.22
N ALA A 241 -9.22 14.06 2.68
CA ALA A 241 -10.22 13.13 2.17
C ALA A 241 -9.65 12.25 1.03
N SER A 242 -8.89 12.87 0.12
CA SER A 242 -8.23 12.16 -0.99
C SER A 242 -7.15 11.20 -0.49
N GLU A 243 -6.29 11.63 0.45
CA GLU A 243 -5.29 10.77 1.07
C GLU A 243 -5.95 9.59 1.81
N LEU A 244 -7.03 9.83 2.55
CA LEU A 244 -7.76 8.78 3.25
C LEU A 244 -8.40 7.78 2.28
N ALA A 245 -9.06 8.26 1.23
CA ALA A 245 -9.69 7.40 0.21
C ALA A 245 -8.63 6.56 -0.51
N LEU A 246 -7.47 7.14 -0.83
CA LEU A 246 -6.34 6.42 -1.41
C LEU A 246 -5.84 5.31 -0.48
N LEU A 247 -5.55 5.63 0.79
CA LEU A 247 -5.06 4.66 1.77
C LEU A 247 -6.06 3.50 1.98
N LEU A 248 -7.35 3.82 1.97
CA LEU A 248 -8.42 2.84 2.11
C LEU A 248 -8.53 1.89 0.92
N ARG A 249 -8.49 2.42 -0.30
CA ARG A 249 -8.59 1.60 -1.52
C ARG A 249 -7.35 0.74 -1.72
N ALA A 250 -6.21 1.26 -1.32
CA ALA A 250 -4.96 0.56 -1.49
C ALA A 250 -4.76 -0.59 -0.50
N GLY A 251 -5.51 -0.59 0.61
CA GLY A 251 -5.53 -1.66 1.60
C GLY A 251 -4.44 -1.56 2.67
N ALA A 252 -4.62 -2.38 3.71
CA ALA A 252 -3.68 -2.49 4.82
C ALA A 252 -2.43 -3.29 4.43
N LEU A 253 -1.30 -2.97 5.05
CA LEU A 253 -0.12 -3.84 5.03
C LEU A 253 -0.25 -4.90 6.12
N ALA A 254 0.11 -6.15 5.81
CA ALA A 254 0.14 -7.24 6.78
C ALA A 254 1.33 -7.11 7.75
N ALA A 255 2.44 -6.54 7.27
CA ALA A 255 3.64 -6.31 8.07
C ALA A 255 4.29 -4.96 7.69
N PRO A 256 4.95 -4.28 8.64
CA PRO A 256 5.73 -3.09 8.34
C PRO A 256 6.85 -3.38 7.35
N MET A 257 7.16 -2.41 6.49
CA MET A 257 8.26 -2.50 5.54
C MET A 257 9.20 -1.32 5.72
N LYS A 258 10.49 -1.55 5.45
CA LYS A 258 11.52 -0.51 5.38
C LYS A 258 12.12 -0.53 3.98
N PHE A 259 12.52 0.63 3.48
CA PHE A 259 13.24 0.72 2.22
C PHE A 259 14.69 0.29 2.45
N VAL A 260 15.11 -0.80 1.78
CA VAL A 260 16.46 -1.37 1.92
C VAL A 260 17.43 -0.76 0.91
N GLU A 261 16.97 -0.58 -0.33
CA GLU A 261 17.78 -0.04 -1.41
C GLU A 261 16.90 0.85 -2.30
N GLU A 262 17.49 1.95 -2.79
CA GLU A 262 16.86 2.87 -3.72
C GLU A 262 17.79 3.13 -4.89
N ARG A 263 17.24 3.06 -6.10
CA ARG A 263 17.91 3.52 -7.31
C ARG A 263 16.94 4.32 -8.15
N THR A 264 17.26 5.58 -8.36
CA THR A 264 16.54 6.43 -9.31
C THR A 264 17.22 6.35 -10.65
N VAL A 265 16.58 5.70 -11.62
CA VAL A 265 17.01 5.77 -13.02
C VAL A 265 16.44 7.06 -13.58
N GLY A 266 17.31 8.08 -13.68
CA GLY A 266 16.88 9.40 -14.13
C GLY A 266 16.48 9.43 -15.61
N PRO A 267 15.56 10.34 -16.02
CA PRO A 267 15.23 10.55 -17.44
C PRO A 267 16.43 10.91 -18.31
N SER A 268 17.52 11.40 -17.70
CA SER A 268 18.75 11.82 -18.38
C SER A 268 19.46 10.67 -19.11
N LEU A 269 19.53 9.47 -18.52
CA LEU A 269 20.15 8.31 -19.16
C LEU A 269 19.36 7.89 -20.41
N GLY A 270 18.03 7.92 -20.34
CA GLY A 270 17.17 7.66 -21.50
C GLY A 270 17.28 8.75 -22.58
N LYS A 271 17.27 10.03 -22.17
CA LYS A 271 17.42 11.17 -23.10
C LYS A 271 18.76 11.14 -23.83
N GLU A 272 19.84 10.84 -23.13
CA GLU A 272 21.18 10.74 -23.71
C GLU A 272 21.27 9.61 -24.74
N ASN A 273 20.70 8.44 -24.43
CA ASN A 273 20.61 7.33 -25.39
C ASN A 273 19.76 7.68 -26.63
N ILE A 274 18.64 8.39 -26.45
CA ILE A 274 17.79 8.86 -27.56
C ILE A 274 18.56 9.87 -28.42
N GLU A 275 19.28 10.82 -27.81
CA GLU A 275 20.04 11.83 -28.54
C GLU A 275 21.20 11.20 -29.32
N LEU A 276 21.96 10.29 -28.72
CA LEU A 276 23.02 9.52 -29.38
C LEU A 276 22.48 8.67 -30.53
N GLY A 277 21.34 8.00 -30.33
CA GLY A 277 20.66 7.24 -31.38
C GLY A 277 20.24 8.13 -32.55
N MET A 278 19.59 9.27 -32.27
CA MET A 278 19.19 10.23 -33.31
C MET A 278 20.39 10.81 -34.07
N ARG A 279 21.49 11.12 -33.40
CA ARG A 279 22.74 11.57 -34.05
C ARG A 279 23.31 10.48 -34.95
N SER A 280 23.33 9.23 -34.50
CA SER A 280 23.86 8.09 -35.27
C SER A 280 23.04 7.85 -36.54
N ILE A 281 21.70 7.90 -36.43
CA ILE A 281 20.79 7.79 -37.58
C ILE A 281 21.00 8.94 -38.57
N MET A 282 21.15 10.17 -38.07
CA MET A 282 21.39 11.33 -38.93
C MET A 282 22.70 11.23 -39.70
N ILE A 283 23.78 10.80 -39.02
CA ILE A 283 25.09 10.59 -39.65
C ILE A 283 25.02 9.45 -40.68
N GLY A 284 24.40 8.32 -40.34
CA GLY A 284 24.22 7.18 -41.25
C GLY A 284 23.38 7.55 -42.47
N PHE A 285 22.27 8.26 -42.27
CA PHE A 285 21.42 8.76 -43.35
C PHE A 285 22.19 9.71 -44.27
N LEU A 286 22.95 10.65 -43.71
CA LEU A 286 23.77 11.58 -44.49
C LEU A 286 24.85 10.82 -45.30
N ALA A 287 25.50 9.82 -44.70
CA ALA A 287 26.49 9.00 -45.38
C ALA A 287 25.87 8.23 -46.56
N VAL A 288 24.67 7.66 -46.41
CA VAL A 288 23.94 6.98 -47.50
C VAL A 288 23.58 7.96 -48.62
N VAL A 289 23.07 9.15 -48.28
CA VAL A 289 22.72 10.18 -49.27
C VAL A 289 23.94 10.62 -50.09
N ILE A 290 25.08 10.85 -49.41
CA ILE A 290 26.35 11.21 -50.06
C ILE A 290 26.84 10.05 -50.94
N PHE A 291 26.79 8.81 -50.44
CA PHE A 291 27.20 7.62 -51.20
C PHE A 291 26.34 7.43 -52.46
N MET A 292 25.01 7.54 -52.35
CA MET A 292 24.10 7.44 -53.49
C MET A 292 24.37 8.52 -54.54
N PHE A 293 24.63 9.75 -54.09
CA PHE A 293 24.98 10.85 -54.98
C PHE A 293 26.31 10.62 -55.70
N ALA A 294 27.35 10.16 -54.99
CA ALA A 294 28.67 9.92 -55.54
C ALA A 294 28.70 8.73 -56.51
N TYR A 295 28.06 7.61 -56.16
CA TYR A 295 28.09 6.37 -56.95
C TYR A 295 27.13 6.41 -58.15
N TYR A 296 25.91 6.92 -57.96
CA TYR A 296 24.84 6.87 -58.97
C TYR A 296 24.57 8.21 -59.69
N ARG A 297 25.28 9.29 -59.32
CA ARG A 297 25.21 10.62 -59.97
C ARG A 297 23.76 11.12 -60.10
N TRP A 298 23.27 11.30 -61.33
CA TRP A 298 21.93 11.84 -61.62
C TRP A 298 20.81 10.89 -61.17
N PHE A 299 20.99 9.58 -61.30
CA PHE A 299 20.04 8.59 -60.77
C PHE A 299 20.05 8.55 -59.24
N GLY A 300 21.21 8.85 -58.62
CA GLY A 300 21.32 9.00 -57.16
C GLY A 300 20.48 10.15 -56.62
N LEU A 301 20.35 11.25 -57.38
CA LEU A 301 19.51 12.38 -56.99
C LEU A 301 18.00 12.01 -56.96
N ALA A 302 17.54 11.23 -57.95
CA ALA A 302 16.18 10.71 -57.96
C ALA A 302 15.91 9.72 -56.82
N ALA A 303 16.88 8.85 -56.51
CA ALA A 303 16.79 7.92 -55.38
C ALA A 303 16.72 8.64 -54.02
N ASN A 304 17.54 9.68 -53.83
CA ASN A 304 17.50 10.50 -52.62
C ASN A 304 16.15 11.23 -52.45
N LEU A 305 15.57 11.73 -53.54
CA LEU A 305 14.23 12.33 -53.52
C LEU A 305 13.17 11.32 -53.07
N ALA A 306 13.20 10.10 -53.63
CA ALA A 306 12.29 9.02 -53.25
C ALA A 306 12.47 8.60 -51.78
N LEU A 307 13.71 8.54 -51.30
CA LEU A 307 14.04 8.20 -49.90
C LEU A 307 13.45 9.24 -48.93
N ILE A 308 13.64 10.53 -49.20
CA ILE A 308 13.11 11.62 -48.38
C ILE A 308 11.58 11.60 -48.41
N SER A 309 10.96 11.46 -49.59
CA SER A 309 9.50 11.35 -49.70
C SER A 309 8.95 10.16 -48.91
N ASN A 310 9.61 9.00 -48.97
CA ASN A 310 9.22 7.83 -48.19
C ASN A 310 9.31 8.09 -46.68
N LEU A 311 10.38 8.75 -46.21
CA LEU A 311 10.54 9.10 -44.79
C LEU A 311 9.42 10.04 -44.30
N ILE A 312 9.07 11.05 -45.10
CA ILE A 312 7.98 11.99 -44.79
C ILE A 312 6.65 11.24 -44.73
N LEU A 313 6.38 10.34 -45.67
CA LEU A 313 5.15 9.55 -45.70
C LEU A 313 5.02 8.63 -44.48
N ILE A 314 6.08 7.88 -44.12
CA ILE A 314 6.07 7.00 -42.95
C ILE A 314 5.86 7.80 -41.66
N THR A 315 6.58 8.92 -41.51
CA THR A 315 6.48 9.77 -40.30
C THR A 315 5.08 10.40 -40.20
N GLY A 316 4.53 10.87 -41.33
CA GLY A 316 3.19 11.42 -41.39
C GLY A 316 2.12 10.39 -41.04
N PHE A 317 2.25 9.17 -41.54
CA PHE A 317 1.32 8.07 -41.24
C PHE A 317 1.37 7.65 -39.76
N MET A 318 2.58 7.54 -39.17
CA MET A 318 2.75 7.26 -37.74
C MET A 318 2.13 8.34 -36.85
N SER A 319 2.31 9.62 -37.22
CA SER A 319 1.71 10.76 -36.52
C SER A 319 0.18 10.74 -36.57
N LEU A 320 -0.41 10.24 -37.66
CA LEU A 320 -1.86 10.20 -37.86
C LEU A 320 -2.54 9.09 -37.03
N LEU A 321 -1.81 8.00 -36.76
CA LEU A 321 -2.28 6.87 -35.96
C LEU A 321 -1.99 7.00 -34.45
N GLY A 322 -1.30 8.06 -34.02
CA GLY A 322 -0.88 8.22 -32.62
C GLY A 322 0.14 7.17 -32.17
N ALA A 323 0.84 6.54 -33.11
CA ALA A 323 1.88 5.57 -32.80
C ALA A 323 3.12 6.30 -32.24
N THR A 324 3.55 5.93 -31.05
CA THR A 324 4.76 6.48 -30.43
C THR A 324 6.00 5.76 -30.96
N LEU A 325 7.01 6.53 -31.40
CA LEU A 325 8.30 5.97 -31.80
C LEU A 325 9.06 5.52 -30.56
N THR A 326 8.89 4.26 -30.16
CA THR A 326 9.62 3.65 -29.04
C THR A 326 10.95 3.04 -29.50
N LEU A 327 11.91 2.94 -28.57
CA LEU A 327 13.24 2.35 -28.77
C LEU A 327 13.27 1.02 -29.57
N PRO A 328 12.32 0.08 -29.43
CA PRO A 328 12.27 -1.15 -30.22
C PRO A 328 12.06 -0.96 -31.74
N GLY A 329 11.59 0.21 -32.18
CA GLY A 329 11.42 0.55 -33.60
C GLY A 329 12.68 1.12 -34.26
N LEU A 330 13.74 1.38 -33.47
CA LEU A 330 15.05 1.78 -33.96
C LEU A 330 15.91 0.52 -34.09
N PRO A 331 16.55 0.25 -35.24
CA PRO A 331 17.54 -0.82 -35.29
C PRO A 331 18.69 -0.48 -34.33
N GLU A 332 19.01 -1.40 -33.41
CA GLU A 332 20.21 -1.37 -32.57
C GLU A 332 21.49 -1.37 -33.41
#